data_AF-Q90960-F1
#
_entry.id   AF-Q90960-F1
#
_cell.length_a   1.000
_cell.length_b   1.000
_cell.length_c   1.000
_cell.angle_alpha   90.00
_cell.angle_beta   90.00
_cell.angle_gamma   90.00
#
_symmetry.space_group_name_H-M   'P 1'
#
loop_
_entity.id
_entity.type
_entity.pdbx_description
1 polymer ?
#
loop_
_entity_poly.entity_id
_entity_poly.type
_entity_poly.pdbx_seq_one_letter_code
_entity_poly.pdbx_strand_id
1 'polypeptide(L)' 'IHRDLKPSNLLVGEDGHVKIADFGVSNEFKGADALLTNTVGTPAFMAPES' A
#
# COMPACT_ATOMS: atom_id res chain seq x y z
N ILE A 1 6.39 -2.49 -1.51
CA ILE A 1 5.23 -1.68 -1.96
C ILE A 1 3.99 -2.09 -1.18
N HIS A 2 3.24 -1.11 -0.64
CA HIS A 2 2.08 -1.35 0.22
C HIS A 2 0.83 -1.84 -0.53
N ARG A 3 0.60 -1.33 -1.75
CA ARG A 3 -0.52 -1.66 -2.65
C ARG A 3 -1.94 -1.39 -2.13
N ASP A 4 -2.11 -0.73 -0.98
CA ASP A 4 -3.43 -0.32 -0.46
C ASP A 4 -3.31 0.91 0.45
N LEU A 5 -2.70 1.98 -0.08
CA LEU A 5 -2.56 3.22 0.68
C LEU A 5 -3.87 4.03 0.57
N LYS A 6 -4.53 4.24 1.72
CA LYS A 6 -5.83 4.94 1.82
C LYS A 6 -5.98 5.56 3.21
N PRO A 7 -6.89 6.54 3.40
CA PRO A 7 -7.05 7.23 4.69
C PRO A 7 -7.28 6.29 5.88
N SER A 8 -8.03 5.20 5.70
CA SER A 8 -8.28 4.23 6.78
C SER A 8 -7.05 3.45 7.22
N ASN A 9 -5.97 3.46 6.43
CA ASN A 9 -4.70 2.79 6.71
C ASN A 9 -3.64 3.77 7.25
N LEU A 10 -4.03 5.02 7.53
CA LEU A 10 -3.19 6.04 8.16
C LEU A 10 -3.65 6.24 9.60
N LEU A 11 -2.82 5.85 10.55
CA LEU A 11 -3.07 6.03 11.97
C LEU A 11 -2.36 7.29 12.46
N VAL A 12 -3.00 8.04 13.35
CA VAL A 12 -2.39 9.23 13.98
C VAL A 12 -2.05 8.90 15.42
N GLY A 13 -0.77 9.03 15.78
CA GLY A 13 -0.29 8.88 17.15
C GLY A 13 -0.66 10.09 18.02
N GLU A 14 -0.57 9.91 19.35
CA GLU A 14 -0.83 10.97 20.33
C GLU A 14 0.16 12.16 20.20
N ASP A 15 1.34 11.90 19.63
CA ASP A 15 2.36 12.89 19.29
C ASP A 15 2.09 13.62 17.96
N GLY A 16 0.97 13.33 17.30
CA GLY A 16 0.58 13.88 16.01
C GLY A 16 1.29 13.24 14.80
N HIS A 17 2.14 12.23 14.99
CA HIS A 17 2.80 11.56 13.87
C HIS A 17 1.88 10.55 13.19
N VAL A 18 1.87 10.57 11.86
CA VAL A 18 1.15 9.59 11.04
C VAL A 18 2.00 8.32 10.88
N LYS A 19 1.35 7.16 11.07
CA LYS A 19 1.93 5.84 10.84
C LYS A 19 1.08 5.06 9.84
N ILE A 20 1.74 4.38 8.92
CA ILE A 20 1.07 3.50 7.95
C ILE A 20 0.76 2.16 8.64
N ALA A 21 -0.45 1.68 8.46
CA ALA A 21 -0.95 0.41 8.96
C ALA A 21 -1.51 -0.46 7.84
N ASP A 22 -1.79 -1.72 8.16
CA ASP A 22 -2.35 -2.74 7.25
C ASP A 22 -1.46 -3.09 6.03
N PHE A 23 -0.43 -3.88 6.30
CA PHE A 23 0.47 -4.41 5.27
C PHE A 23 -0.02 -5.72 4.65
N GLY A 24 -1.29 -6.12 4.85
CA GLY A 24 -1.80 -7.45 4.46
C GLY A 24 -1.70 -7.77 2.97
N VAL A 25 -1.70 -6.74 2.12
CA VAL A 25 -1.48 -6.86 0.67
C VAL A 25 -0.15 -6.27 0.22
N SER A 26 0.81 -6.06 1.10
CA SER A 26 2.13 -5.55 0.72
C SER A 26 2.94 -6.59 -0.07
N ASN A 27 3.88 -6.14 -0.90
CA ASN A 27 4.83 -7.02 -1.58
C ASN A 27 6.23 -6.39 -1.67
N GLU A 28 7.26 -7.22 -1.64
CA GLU A 28 8.66 -6.82 -1.80
C GLU A 28 9.12 -7.13 -3.23
N PHE A 29 9.80 -6.18 -3.88
CA PHE A 29 10.38 -6.43 -5.20
C PHE A 29 11.72 -7.11 -5.00
N LYS A 30 11.85 -8.36 -5.45
CA LYS A 30 13.11 -9.10 -5.45
C LYS A 30 13.58 -9.29 -6.89
N GLY A 31 14.71 -8.65 -7.23
CA GLY A 31 15.29 -8.69 -8.58
C GLY A 31 14.78 -7.57 -9.50
N ALA A 32 15.44 -7.41 -10.66
CA ALA A 32 15.19 -6.32 -11.59
C ALA A 32 13.84 -6.45 -12.34
N ASP A 33 13.34 -7.67 -12.54
CA ASP A 33 12.12 -7.96 -13.30
C ASP A 33 10.92 -8.35 -12.42
N ALA A 34 10.89 -7.87 -11.18
CA ALA A 34 9.76 -8.13 -10.29
C ALA A 34 8.49 -7.43 -10.82
N LEU A 35 7.58 -8.20 -11.42
CA LEU A 35 6.27 -7.76 -11.87
C LEU A 35 5.21 -8.07 -10.82
N LEU A 36 4.29 -7.12 -10.59
CA LEU A 36 3.07 -7.36 -9.84
C LEU A 36 1.99 -7.81 -10.82
N THR A 37 1.51 -9.05 -10.70
CA THR A 37 0.58 -9.66 -11.65
C THR A 37 -0.89 -9.64 -11.20
N ASN A 38 -1.15 -9.26 -9.95
CA ASN A 38 -2.49 -9.25 -9.36
C ASN A 38 -2.89 -7.85 -8.93
N THR A 39 -4.02 -7.37 -9.44
CA THR A 39 -4.70 -6.16 -8.96
C THR A 39 -5.21 -6.40 -7.54
N VAL A 40 -4.63 -5.70 -6.57
CA VAL A 40 -4.99 -5.80 -5.14
C VAL A 40 -5.07 -4.40 -4.54
N GLY A 41 -5.89 -4.26 -3.49
CA GLY A 41 -6.13 -2.99 -2.82
C GLY A 41 -7.49 -2.40 -3.13
N THR A 42 -7.70 -1.15 -2.74
CA THR A 42 -8.98 -0.44 -2.87
C THR A 42 -9.08 0.27 -4.22
N PRO A 43 -10.05 -0.05 -5.09
CA PRO A 43 -10.10 0.46 -6.47
C PRO A 43 -10.05 1.99 -6.62
N ALA A 44 -10.67 2.72 -5.70
CA ALA A 44 -10.70 4.19 -5.73
C ALA A 44 -9.33 4.85 -5.47
N PHE A 45 -8.35 4.10 -4.96
CA PHE A 45 -7.01 4.58 -4.60
C PHE A 45 -5.90 3.87 -5.41
N MET A 46 -6.27 3.13 -6.46
CA MET A 46 -5.31 2.47 -7.34
C MET A 46 -4.66 3.47 -8.30
N ALA A 47 -3.40 3.21 -8.61
CA ALA A 47 -2.67 3.97 -9.61
C ALA A 47 -3.18 3.60 -11.02
N PRO A 48 -3.20 4.53 -12.00
CA PRO A 48 -3.78 4.29 -13.32
C PRO A 48 -3.09 3.17 -14.13
N GLU A 49 -1.86 2.81 -13.77
CA GLU A 49 -1.07 1.73 -14.37
C GLU A 49 -1.30 0.33 -13.76
N SER A 50 -2.19 0.21 -12.76
CA SER A 50 -2.45 -1.02 -12.00
C SER A 50 -3.19 -2.12 -12.78
#